data_AF-A0A934BXD2-F1
#
_entry.id   AF-A0A934BXD2-F1
#
_cell.length_a   1.000
_cell.length_b   1.000
_cell.length_c   1.000
_cell.angle_alpha   90.00
_cell.angle_beta   90.00
_cell.angle_gamma   90.00
#
_symmetry.space_group_name_H-M   'P 1'
#
loop_
_entity.id
_entity.type
_entity.pdbx_description
1 polymer ?
#
loop_
_entity_poly.entity_id
_entity_poly.type
_entity_poly.pdbx_seq_one_letter_code
_entity_poly.pdbx_strand_id
1 'polypeptide(L)'
;MAEVQLELPVPSEPKPNGPSATADQVATVINFLRGRDWTLRRVIEAETGLSDRIIRAAAKAGRPRIVSAPGSAGYKLWENCTTEELHQCMERFRSQRDDMGETYLVMHRAFHGGYRGGE
;
A
#
# COMPACT_ATOMS: atom_id res chain seq x y z
N MET A 1 36.46 -26.28 -17.80
CA MET A 1 35.21 -25.67 -18.28
C MET A 1 34.85 -24.58 -17.29
N ALA A 2 34.92 -23.32 -17.69
CA ALA A 2 34.64 -22.19 -16.81
C ALA A 2 33.13 -21.93 -16.82
N GLU A 3 32.53 -21.94 -15.64
CA GLU A 3 31.11 -21.69 -15.41
C GLU A 3 30.87 -20.17 -15.46
N VAL A 4 30.22 -19.71 -16.53
CA VAL A 4 29.84 -18.29 -16.69
C VAL A 4 28.57 -18.06 -15.90
N GLN A 5 28.71 -17.49 -14.71
CA GLN A 5 27.59 -17.03 -13.90
C GLN A 5 27.00 -15.78 -14.56
N LEU A 6 25.83 -15.94 -15.19
CA LEU A 6 25.00 -14.84 -15.66
C LEU A 6 24.43 -14.11 -14.44
N GLU A 7 25.05 -12.99 -14.07
CA GLU A 7 24.43 -12.02 -13.17
C GLU A 7 23.21 -11.42 -13.87
N LEU A 8 22.02 -11.86 -13.44
CA LEU A 8 20.77 -11.21 -13.83
C LEU A 8 20.77 -9.80 -13.22
N PRO A 9 20.56 -8.73 -14.01
CA PRO A 9 20.48 -7.38 -13.46
C PRO A 9 19.29 -7.30 -12.50
N VAL A 10 19.58 -7.01 -11.22
CA VAL A 10 18.56 -6.71 -10.22
C VAL A 10 17.82 -5.45 -10.69
N PRO A 11 16.50 -5.47 -10.84
CA PRO A 11 15.73 -4.27 -11.18
C PRO A 11 16.02 -3.21 -10.12
N SER A 12 16.57 -2.07 -10.54
CA SER A 12 16.82 -0.93 -9.66
C SER A 12 15.52 -0.56 -8.94
N GLU A 13 15.57 -0.43 -7.62
CA GLU A 13 14.40 -0.08 -6.81
C GLU A 13 13.70 1.16 -7.41
N PRO A 14 12.37 1.10 -7.63
CA PRO A 14 11.64 2.25 -8.13
C PRO A 14 11.81 3.40 -7.13
N LYS A 15 12.35 4.54 -7.60
CA LYS A 15 12.45 5.78 -6.82
C LYS A 15 11.10 6.03 -6.13
N PRO A 16 11.06 6.23 -4.81
CA PRO A 16 9.80 6.48 -4.13
C PRO A 16 9.24 7.83 -4.58
N ASN A 17 8.26 7.80 -5.48
CA ASN A 17 7.46 8.96 -5.83
C ASN A 17 6.45 9.20 -4.69
N GLY A 18 6.86 9.96 -3.68
CA GLY A 18 6.00 10.39 -2.58
C GLY A 18 6.78 10.74 -1.31
N PRO A 19 6.16 11.44 -0.34
CA PRO A 19 6.78 11.66 0.96
C PRO A 19 7.10 10.31 1.61
N SER A 20 8.36 10.10 1.98
CA SER A 20 8.77 8.96 2.79
C SER A 20 8.54 9.33 4.26
N ALA A 21 7.86 8.45 5.01
CA ALA A 21 7.73 8.65 6.44
C ALA A 21 9.05 8.33 7.14
N THR A 22 9.43 9.14 8.13
CA THR A 22 10.60 8.84 8.97
C THR A 22 10.32 7.67 9.91
N ALA A 23 11.37 7.04 10.44
CA ALA A 23 11.21 5.97 11.43
C ALA A 23 10.40 6.42 12.65
N ASP A 24 10.58 7.66 13.11
CA ASP A 24 9.83 8.24 14.22
C ASP A 24 8.35 8.45 13.91
N GLN A 25 8.01 8.79 12.66
CA GLN A 25 6.63 8.91 12.21
C GLN A 25 5.96 7.53 12.15
N VAL A 26 6.67 6.51 11.67
CA VAL A 26 6.18 5.12 11.71
C VAL A 26 5.97 4.66 13.16
N ALA A 27 6.93 4.92 14.04
CA ALA A 27 6.83 4.59 15.46
C ALA A 27 5.66 5.31 16.15
N THR A 28 5.45 6.59 15.82
CA THR A 28 4.30 7.39 16.31
C THR A 28 2.98 6.74 15.92
N VAL A 29 2.80 6.36 14.65
CA VAL A 29 1.57 5.68 14.19
C VAL A 29 1.41 4.31 14.84
N ILE A 30 2.47 3.52 14.98
CA ILE A 30 2.41 2.21 15.65
C ILE A 30 2.00 2.37 17.11
N ASN A 31 2.66 3.26 17.84
CA ASN A 31 2.37 3.52 19.26
C ASN A 31 0.96 4.03 19.43
N PHE A 32 0.48 4.87 18.52
CA PHE A 32 -0.91 5.27 18.48
C PHE A 32 -1.83 4.07 18.25
N LEU A 33 -1.59 3.18 17.31
CA LEU A 33 -2.52 2.06 17.05
C LEU A 33 -2.48 0.94 18.12
N ARG A 34 -1.56 0.98 19.10
CA ARG A 34 -1.49 -0.05 20.16
C ARG A 34 -2.77 -0.10 20.98
N GLY A 35 -3.30 -1.32 21.16
CA GLY A 35 -4.54 -1.57 21.90
C GLY A 35 -5.80 -0.99 21.25
N ARG A 36 -5.71 -0.46 20.02
CA ARG A 36 -6.86 0.09 19.29
C ARG A 36 -7.33 -0.87 18.21
N ASP A 37 -8.63 -0.81 17.93
CA ASP A 37 -9.26 -1.45 16.77
C ASP A 37 -9.05 -0.58 15.51
N TRP A 38 -9.74 -0.92 14.42
CA TRP A 38 -9.73 -0.14 13.17
C TRP A 38 -9.94 1.35 13.44
N THR A 39 -8.88 2.12 13.18
CA THR A 39 -8.88 3.54 13.46
C THR A 39 -8.86 4.34 12.17
N LEU A 40 -9.85 5.23 12.03
CA LEU A 40 -9.96 6.12 10.88
C LEU A 40 -8.78 7.09 10.86
N ARG A 41 -8.33 7.40 9.64
CA ARG A 41 -7.25 8.35 9.42
C ARG A 41 -7.42 9.68 10.15
N ARG A 42 -8.62 10.27 10.09
CA ARG A 42 -8.93 11.58 10.68
C ARG A 42 -8.67 11.61 12.20
N VAL A 43 -8.79 10.46 12.86
CA VAL A 43 -8.54 10.32 14.30
C VAL A 43 -7.04 10.29 14.55
N ILE A 44 -6.28 9.55 13.74
CA ILE A 44 -4.81 9.55 13.82
C ILE A 44 -4.27 10.96 13.59
N GLU A 45 -4.76 11.65 12.56
CA GLU A 45 -4.34 13.02 12.22
C GLU A 45 -4.64 14.01 13.35
N ALA A 46 -5.82 13.95 13.94
CA ALA A 46 -6.20 14.83 15.06
C ALA A 46 -5.33 14.62 16.31
N GLU A 47 -4.95 13.38 16.60
CA GLU A 47 -4.26 13.02 17.84
C GLU A 47 -2.73 13.08 17.71
N THR A 48 -2.17 12.76 16.54
CA THR A 48 -0.72 12.74 16.34
C THR A 48 -0.20 13.98 15.62
N GLY A 49 -1.08 14.82 15.06
CA GLY A 49 -0.71 15.97 14.23
C GLY A 49 -0.05 15.60 12.90
N LEU A 50 -0.07 14.32 12.51
CA LEU A 50 0.52 13.85 11.26
C LEU A 50 -0.48 14.04 10.13
N SER A 51 -0.05 14.63 9.01
CA SER A 51 -0.91 14.79 7.84
C SER A 51 -1.33 13.45 7.22
N ASP A 52 -2.45 13.44 6.49
CA ASP A 52 -2.92 12.27 5.73
C ASP A 52 -1.80 11.60 4.91
N ARG A 53 -1.03 12.40 4.18
CA ARG A 53 0.06 11.90 3.32
C ARG A 53 1.12 11.14 4.13
N ILE A 54 1.48 11.65 5.31
CA ILE A 54 2.46 11.01 6.19
C ILE A 54 1.90 9.75 6.83
N ILE A 55 0.63 9.75 7.25
CA ILE A 55 -0.01 8.55 7.81
C ILE A 55 -0.03 7.41 6.78
N ARG A 56 -0.37 7.70 5.51
CA ARG A 56 -0.31 6.70 4.43
C ARG A 56 1.11 6.21 4.17
N ALA A 57 2.09 7.11 4.15
CA ALA A 57 3.49 6.76 3.97
C ALA A 57 4.00 5.87 5.13
N ALA A 58 3.65 6.22 6.36
CA ALA A 58 3.97 5.45 7.56
C ALA A 58 3.33 4.06 7.53
N ALA A 59 2.05 3.97 7.14
CA ALA A 59 1.38 2.68 6.97
C ALA A 59 2.01 1.81 5.88
N LYS A 60 2.51 2.42 4.79
CA LYS A 60 3.24 1.70 3.73
C LYS A 60 4.60 1.20 4.22
N ALA A 61 5.36 2.05 4.91
CA ALA A 61 6.68 1.73 5.44
C ALA A 61 6.62 0.74 6.63
N GLY A 62 5.55 0.78 7.42
CA GLY A 62 5.33 -0.07 8.57
C GLY A 62 4.72 -1.44 8.27
N ARG A 63 4.63 -1.86 7.00
CA ARG A 63 4.13 -3.20 6.64
C ARG A 63 5.11 -4.30 7.08
N PRO A 64 4.63 -5.49 7.50
CA PRO A 64 3.22 -5.88 7.62
C PRO A 64 2.55 -5.40 8.92
N ARG A 65 3.29 -4.76 9.83
CA ARG A 65 2.83 -4.41 11.18
C ARG A 65 1.63 -3.47 11.22
N ILE A 66 1.56 -2.50 10.30
CA ILE A 66 0.37 -1.67 10.09
C ILE A 66 -0.44 -2.25 8.93
N VAL A 67 -1.66 -2.68 9.24
CA VAL A 67 -2.62 -3.20 8.26
C VAL A 67 -3.53 -2.06 7.80
N SER A 68 -3.59 -1.88 6.49
CA SER A 68 -4.59 -1.06 5.80
C SER A 68 -4.80 -1.68 4.42
N ALA A 69 -6.05 -1.76 3.98
CA ALA A 69 -6.41 -2.35 2.70
C ALA A 69 -7.37 -1.43 1.94
N PRO A 70 -7.51 -1.60 0.61
CA PRO A 70 -8.52 -0.88 -0.15
C PRO A 70 -9.89 -1.07 0.47
N GLY A 71 -10.62 0.02 0.73
CA GLY A 71 -11.92 -0.02 1.38
C GLY A 71 -11.94 -0.54 2.83
N SER A 72 -10.79 -0.68 3.51
CA SER A 72 -10.78 -0.98 4.96
C SER A 72 -11.35 0.18 5.78
N ALA A 73 -11.79 -0.11 7.00
CA ALA A 73 -12.31 0.89 7.93
C ALA A 73 -11.25 1.89 8.44
N GLY A 74 -9.99 1.75 8.03
CA GLY A 74 -8.88 2.59 8.45
C GLY A 74 -7.59 1.79 8.59
N TYR A 75 -6.90 2.01 9.70
CA TYR A 75 -5.63 1.39 10.05
C TYR A 75 -5.75 0.59 11.34
N LYS A 76 -5.06 -0.55 11.41
CA LYS A 76 -5.02 -1.43 12.58
C LYS A 76 -3.65 -2.09 12.68
N LEU A 77 -3.21 -2.48 13.87
CA LEU A 77 -1.99 -3.29 14.00
C LEU A 77 -2.27 -4.74 13.62
N TRP A 78 -1.29 -5.36 12.95
CA TRP A 78 -1.34 -6.77 12.57
C TRP A 78 -1.66 -7.69 13.74
N GLU A 79 -1.00 -7.45 14.88
CA GLU A 79 -1.19 -8.24 16.12
C GLU A 79 -2.61 -8.13 16.71
N ASN A 80 -3.38 -7.12 16.33
CA ASN A 80 -4.76 -6.95 16.76
C ASN A 80 -5.78 -7.48 15.74
N CYS A 81 -5.34 -7.88 14.54
CA CYS A 81 -6.22 -8.37 13.49
C CYS A 81 -6.57 -9.85 13.71
N THR A 82 -7.83 -10.18 13.51
CA THR A 82 -8.31 -11.55 13.38
C THR A 82 -7.85 -12.17 12.06
N THR A 83 -7.84 -13.50 12.00
CA THR A 83 -7.51 -14.23 10.77
C THR A 83 -8.48 -13.87 9.64
N GLU A 84 -9.76 -13.74 9.93
CA GLU A 84 -10.81 -13.36 8.99
C GLU A 84 -10.58 -11.96 8.41
N GLU A 85 -10.23 -10.98 9.24
CA GLU A 85 -9.90 -9.62 8.79
C GLU A 85 -8.70 -9.62 7.85
N LEU A 86 -7.65 -10.40 8.16
CA LEU A 86 -6.46 -10.52 7.32
C LEU A 86 -6.80 -11.18 5.98
N HIS A 87 -7.61 -12.25 5.97
CA HIS A 87 -8.10 -12.88 4.74
C HIS A 87 -8.88 -11.89 3.87
N GLN A 88 -9.79 -11.13 4.46
CA GLN A 88 -10.55 -10.10 3.74
C GLN A 88 -9.61 -9.02 3.17
N CYS A 89 -8.61 -8.58 3.92
CA CYS A 89 -7.62 -7.62 3.42
C CYS A 89 -6.84 -8.17 2.22
N MET A 90 -6.40 -9.43 2.29
CA MET A 90 -5.68 -10.09 1.19
C MET A 90 -6.53 -10.24 -0.07
N GLU A 91 -7.80 -10.64 0.07
CA GLU A 91 -8.72 -10.74 -1.07
C GLU A 91 -9.00 -9.38 -1.71
N ARG A 92 -9.12 -8.31 -0.91
CA ARG A 92 -9.26 -6.94 -1.44
C ARG A 92 -8.03 -6.48 -2.22
N PHE A 93 -6.83 -6.80 -1.75
CA PHE A 93 -5.61 -6.52 -2.51
C PHE A 93 -5.55 -7.30 -3.82
N ARG A 94 -5.95 -8.57 -3.80
CA ARG A 94 -6.01 -9.41 -5.01
C ARG A 94 -6.99 -8.81 -6.02
N SER A 95 -8.22 -8.53 -5.58
CA SER A 95 -9.24 -7.92 -6.44
C SER A 95 -8.80 -6.57 -7.01
N GLN A 96 -8.21 -5.69 -6.19
CA GLN A 96 -7.69 -4.41 -6.68
C GLN A 96 -6.56 -4.59 -7.70
N ARG A 97 -5.64 -5.54 -7.49
CA ARG A 97 -4.56 -5.83 -8.44
C ARG A 97 -5.13 -6.27 -9.78
N ASP A 98 -6.13 -7.14 -9.77
CA ASP A 98 -6.73 -7.70 -10.98
C ASP A 98 -7.49 -6.63 -11.76
N ASP A 99 -8.29 -5.79 -11.08
CA ASP A 99 -9.00 -4.64 -11.65
C ASP A 99 -8.04 -3.61 -12.28
N MET A 100 -6.93 -3.30 -11.59
CA MET A 100 -5.89 -2.42 -12.13
C MET A 100 -5.15 -3.02 -13.33
N GLY A 101 -4.94 -4.34 -13.33
CA GLY A 101 -4.36 -5.05 -14.47
C GLY A 101 -5.25 -4.97 -15.70
N GLU A 102 -6.55 -5.24 -15.53
CA GLU A 102 -7.54 -5.14 -16.61
C GLU A 102 -7.62 -3.70 -17.15
N THR A 103 -7.74 -2.72 -16.25
CA THR A 103 -7.78 -1.30 -16.60
C THR A 103 -6.56 -0.88 -17.42
N TYR A 104 -5.36 -1.28 -16.99
CA TYR A 104 -4.12 -1.01 -17.72
C TYR A 104 -4.15 -1.60 -19.13
N LEU A 105 -4.57 -2.86 -19.29
CA LEU A 105 -4.64 -3.51 -20.61
C LEU A 105 -5.63 -2.80 -21.55
N VAL A 106 -6.79 -2.40 -21.04
CA VAL A 106 -7.79 -1.64 -21.80
C VAL A 106 -7.20 -0.30 -22.26
N MET A 107 -6.61 0.47 -21.35
CA MET A 107 -5.99 1.76 -21.66
C MET A 107 -4.82 1.63 -22.65
N HIS A 108 -3.96 0.63 -22.45
CA HIS A 108 -2.82 0.36 -23.31
C HIS A 108 -3.26 0.01 -24.73
N ARG A 109 -4.27 -0.85 -24.88
CA ARG A 109 -4.86 -1.18 -26.19
C ARG A 109 -5.49 0.05 -26.84
N ALA A 110 -6.23 0.86 -26.08
CA ALA A 110 -6.84 2.08 -26.61
C ALA A 110 -5.78 3.08 -27.11
N PHE A 111 -4.71 3.28 -26.35
CA PHE A 111 -3.60 4.16 -26.71
C PHE A 111 -2.90 3.72 -28.01
N HIS A 112 -2.55 2.44 -28.13
CA HIS A 112 -1.88 1.92 -29.33
C HIS A 112 -2.83 1.67 -30.52
N GLY A 113 -4.12 1.45 -30.25
CA GLY A 113 -5.15 1.24 -31.26
C GLY A 113 -5.72 2.53 -31.85
N GLY A 114 -5.25 3.71 -31.41
CA GLY A 114 -5.70 5.00 -31.93
C GLY A 114 -7.12 5.36 -31.49
N TYR A 115 -7.55 4.93 -30.30
CA TYR A 115 -8.86 5.27 -29.75
C TYR A 115 -9.04 6.79 -29.68
N ARG A 116 -10.07 7.31 -30.35
CA ARG A 116 -10.35 8.76 -30.45
C ARG A 116 -11.43 9.27 -29.48
N GLY A 117 -11.91 8.41 -28.57
CA GLY A 117 -13.13 8.68 -27.81
C GLY A 117 -14.35 8.48 -28.70
N GLY A 118 -15.26 7.59 -28.33
CA GLY A 118 -16.58 7.56 -28.97
C GLY A 118 -17.32 8.87 -28.66
N GLU A 119 -17.89 9.48 -29.68
CA GLU A 119 -18.93 10.52 -29.55
C GLU A 119 -20.19 9.96 -28.88
#